data_AF-J9EG40-F1
#
_entry.id   AF-J9EG40-F1
#
_cell.length_a   1.000
_cell.length_b   1.000
_cell.length_c   1.000
_cell.angle_alpha   90.00
_cell.angle_beta   90.00
_cell.angle_gamma   90.00
#
_symmetry.space_group_name_H-M   'P 1'
#
loop_
_entity.id
_entity.type
_entity.pdbx_description
1 polymer ?
#
loop_
_entity_poly.entity_id
_entity_poly.type
_entity_poly.pdbx_seq_one_letter_code
_entity_poly.pdbx_strand_id
1 'polypeptide(L)'
;MNNEKEGNEDKGDPLDIGSISFNSEAYLSDLFRKKSLHELVQIEEDMVHNVRQLDSKMQQLVYENYNKFLTATSTVKKMQNDFMEMGK
;
A
#
# COMPACT_ATOMS: atom_id res chain seq x y z
N MET A 1 38.20 4.02 -22.49
CA MET A 1 37.38 2.91 -23.00
C MET A 1 36.66 2.32 -21.80
N ASN A 2 35.33 2.38 -21.88
CA ASN A 2 34.39 2.26 -20.77
C ASN A 2 34.42 0.86 -20.16
N ASN A 3 34.45 0.78 -18.84
CA ASN A 3 33.83 -0.32 -18.12
C ASN A 3 32.84 0.32 -17.15
N GLU A 4 31.63 0.50 -17.65
CA GLU A 4 30.43 0.72 -16.86
C GLU A 4 30.35 -0.45 -15.86
N LYS A 5 30.53 -0.14 -14.57
CA LYS A 5 30.19 -1.08 -13.52
C LYS A 5 28.68 -1.22 -13.54
N GLU A 6 28.23 -2.36 -14.03
CA GLU A 6 26.85 -2.84 -13.97
C GLU A 6 26.26 -2.48 -12.60
N GLY A 7 25.21 -1.66 -12.63
CA GLY A 7 24.35 -1.47 -11.48
C GLY A 7 23.82 -2.84 -11.08
N ASN A 8 23.99 -3.18 -9.81
CA ASN A 8 23.42 -4.38 -9.24
C ASN A 8 21.89 -4.19 -9.26
N GLU A 9 21.25 -4.55 -10.39
CA GLU A 9 19.81 -4.61 -10.50
C GLU A 9 19.34 -5.61 -9.44
N ASP A 10 18.60 -5.10 -8.46
CA ASP A 10 17.94 -5.90 -7.44
C ASP A 10 16.93 -6.80 -8.16
N LYS A 11 17.39 -7.98 -8.59
CA LYS A 11 16.59 -8.99 -9.27
C LYS A 11 15.64 -9.54 -8.22
N GLY A 12 14.52 -8.85 -8.01
CA GLY A 12 13.51 -9.30 -7.07
C GLY A 12 13.08 -10.75 -7.35
N ASP A 13 12.48 -11.40 -6.36
CA ASP A 13 12.02 -12.78 -6.51
C ASP A 13 10.81 -12.82 -7.46
N PRO A 14 10.84 -13.58 -8.57
CA PRO A 14 9.70 -13.71 -9.48
C PRO A 14 8.50 -14.45 -8.85
N LEU A 15 8.68 -15.14 -7.72
CA LEU A 15 7.62 -15.81 -6.97
C LEU A 15 7.04 -14.93 -5.85
N ASP A 16 7.66 -13.80 -5.53
CA ASP A 16 7.15 -12.87 -4.53
C ASP A 16 6.13 -11.93 -5.16
N ILE A 17 4.88 -11.99 -4.69
CA ILE A 17 3.78 -11.15 -5.16
C ILE A 17 4.00 -9.65 -4.91
N GLY A 18 4.84 -9.29 -3.94
CA GLY A 18 5.23 -7.91 -3.64
C GLY A 18 6.41 -7.40 -4.46
N SER A 19 7.06 -8.27 -5.22
CA SER A 19 8.27 -7.95 -5.97
C SER A 19 7.96 -7.28 -7.31
N ILE A 20 8.84 -6.38 -7.73
CA ILE A 20 8.75 -5.69 -9.03
C ILE A 20 8.94 -6.67 -10.20
N SER A 21 9.65 -7.77 -9.97
CA SER A 21 9.91 -8.83 -10.95
C SER A 21 8.90 -9.98 -10.87
N PHE A 22 7.79 -9.81 -10.14
CA PHE A 22 6.76 -10.83 -9.99
C PHE A 22 6.29 -11.38 -11.34
N ASN A 23 6.29 -12.71 -11.45
CA ASN A 23 5.82 -13.43 -12.62
C ASN A 23 4.64 -14.32 -12.22
N SER A 24 3.45 -13.92 -12.67
CA SER A 24 2.20 -14.61 -12.35
C SER A 24 2.17 -16.06 -12.82
N GLU A 25 2.70 -16.34 -14.02
CA GLU A 25 2.71 -17.69 -14.59
C GLU A 25 3.63 -18.62 -13.80
N ALA A 26 4.82 -18.13 -13.43
CA ALA A 26 5.77 -18.88 -12.62
C ALA A 26 5.24 -19.13 -11.21
N TYR A 27 4.62 -18.12 -10.59
CA TYR A 27 3.98 -18.24 -9.29
C TYR A 27 2.84 -19.27 -9.29
N LEU A 28 1.91 -19.18 -10.25
CA LEU A 28 0.79 -20.11 -10.36
C LEU A 28 1.25 -21.53 -10.67
N SER A 29 2.23 -21.69 -11.57
CA SER A 29 2.83 -22.99 -11.87
C SER A 29 3.46 -23.64 -10.64
N ASP A 30 4.19 -22.86 -9.84
CA ASP A 30 4.77 -23.35 -8.59
C ASP A 30 3.69 -23.70 -7.55
N LEU A 31 2.64 -22.88 -7.48
CA LEU A 31 1.51 -23.08 -6.58
C LEU A 31 0.74 -24.37 -6.89
N PHE A 32 0.39 -24.61 -8.16
CA PHE A 32 -0.30 -25.82 -8.60
C PHE A 32 0.53 -27.09 -8.39
N ARG A 33 1.86 -26.98 -8.43
CA ARG A 33 2.75 -28.12 -8.16
C ARG A 33 2.87 -28.44 -6.68
N LYS A 34 2.77 -27.44 -5.80
CA LYS A 34 3.07 -27.58 -4.36
C LYS A 34 1.84 -27.66 -3.46
N LYS A 35 0.67 -27.22 -3.93
CA LYS A 35 -0.54 -27.06 -3.11
C LYS A 35 -1.65 -28.00 -3.57
N SER A 36 -2.38 -28.52 -2.58
CA SER A 36 -3.62 -29.26 -2.81
C SER A 36 -4.76 -28.31 -3.21
N LEU A 37 -5.83 -28.85 -3.80
CA LEU A 37 -7.00 -28.06 -4.17
C LEU A 37 -7.61 -27.31 -2.98
N HIS A 38 -7.63 -27.92 -1.79
CA HIS A 38 -8.15 -27.27 -0.59
C HIS A 38 -7.30 -26.06 -0.18
N GLU A 39 -5.97 -26.22 -0.19
CA GLU A 39 -5.06 -25.09 0.08
C GLU A 39 -5.17 -24.00 -0.97
N LEU A 40 -5.38 -24.35 -2.25
CA LEU A 40 -5.59 -23.36 -3.31
C LEU A 40 -6.86 -22.53 -3.08
N VAL A 41 -7.95 -23.16 -2.64
CA VAL A 41 -9.19 -22.46 -2.28
C VAL A 41 -8.94 -21.52 -1.09
N GLN A 42 -8.24 -21.96 -0.06
CA GLN A 42 -7.89 -21.09 1.09
C GLN A 42 -7.05 -19.88 0.67
N ILE A 43 -6.07 -20.09 -0.23
CA ILE A 43 -5.24 -19.00 -0.75
C ILE A 43 -6.08 -17.99 -1.54
N GLU A 44 -7.07 -18.45 -2.30
CA GLU A 44 -7.98 -17.56 -3.02
C GLU A 44 -8.84 -16.75 -2.04
N GLU A 45 -9.41 -17.40 -1.02
CA GLU A 45 -10.21 -16.74 0.02
C GLU A 45 -9.39 -15.67 0.77
N ASP A 46 -8.16 -16.01 1.17
CA ASP A 46 -7.23 -15.10 1.81
C ASP A 46 -6.84 -13.92 0.90
N MET A 47 -6.63 -14.18 -0.40
CA MET A 47 -6.32 -13.14 -1.36
C MET A 47 -7.49 -12.15 -1.50
N VAL A 48 -8.71 -12.65 -1.64
CA VAL A 48 -9.92 -11.82 -1.69
C VAL A 48 -10.08 -11.00 -0.40
N HIS A 49 -9.82 -11.61 0.75
CA HIS A 49 -9.85 -10.93 2.04
C HIS A 49 -8.81 -9.81 2.12
N ASN A 50 -7.58 -10.08 1.68
CA ASN A 50 -6.48 -9.12 1.68
C ASN A 50 -6.76 -7.92 0.76
N VAL A 51 -7.35 -8.14 -0.42
CA VAL A 51 -7.77 -7.07 -1.32
C VAL A 51 -8.78 -6.15 -0.63
N ARG A 52 -9.81 -6.71 0.01
CA ARG A 52 -10.83 -5.92 0.75
C ARG A 52 -10.24 -5.16 1.93
N GLN A 53 -9.32 -5.79 2.68
CA GLN A 53 -8.61 -5.14 3.76
C GLN A 53 -7.75 -3.98 3.27
N LEU A 54 -7.03 -4.16 2.16
CA LEU A 54 -6.14 -3.12 1.61
C LEU A 54 -6.94 -1.90 1.16
N ASP A 55 -8.08 -2.12 0.49
CA ASP A 55 -9.02 -1.04 0.12
C ASP A 55 -9.55 -0.31 1.37
N SER A 56 -9.99 -1.05 2.38
CA SER A 56 -10.47 -0.46 3.65
C SER A 56 -9.38 0.37 4.35
N LYS A 57 -8.14 -0.11 4.38
CA LYS A 57 -6.99 0.62 4.94
C LYS A 57 -6.68 1.88 4.16
N MET A 58 -6.75 1.84 2.84
CA MET A 58 -6.59 3.02 2.00
C MET A 58 -7.66 4.06 2.33
N GLN A 59 -8.93 3.67 2.41
CA GLN A 59 -10.04 4.54 2.77
C GLN A 59 -9.86 5.16 4.16
N GLN A 60 -9.46 4.36 5.15
CA GLN A 60 -9.18 4.84 6.50
C GLN A 60 -8.05 5.88 6.52
N LEU A 61 -6.95 5.62 5.80
CA LEU A 61 -5.82 6.55 5.73
C LEU A 61 -6.25 7.90 5.13
N VAL A 62 -7.03 7.86 4.06
CA VAL A 62 -7.58 9.05 3.41
C VAL A 62 -8.47 9.82 4.39
N TYR A 63 -9.39 9.13 5.06
CA TYR A 63 -10.26 9.73 6.07
C TYR A 63 -9.47 10.40 7.20
N GLU A 64 -8.50 9.70 7.78
CA GLU A 64 -7.67 10.24 8.86
C GLU A 64 -6.90 11.48 8.43
N ASN A 65 -6.32 11.47 7.23
CA ASN A 65 -5.58 12.62 6.71
C ASN A 65 -6.49 13.82 6.44
N TYR A 66 -7.67 13.62 5.86
CA TYR A 66 -8.64 14.70 5.66
C TYR A 66 -9.16 15.25 6.99
N ASN A 67 -9.45 14.39 7.96
CA ASN A 67 -9.92 14.82 9.27
C ASN A 67 -8.85 15.65 10.01
N LYS A 68 -7.59 15.23 9.94
CA LYS A 68 -6.45 16.00 10.48
C LYS A 68 -6.32 17.37 9.80
N PHE A 69 -6.43 17.42 8.47
CA PHE A 69 -6.35 18.67 7.71
C PHE A 69 -7.50 19.63 8.05
N LEU A 70 -8.72 19.12 8.14
CA LEU A 70 -9.89 19.91 8.51
C LEU A 70 -9.77 20.47 9.93
N THR A 71 -9.28 19.65 10.86
CA THR A 71 -9.04 20.05 12.25
C THR A 71 -8.00 21.16 12.30
N ALA A 72 -6.85 20.98 11.65
CA ALA A 72 -5.79 21.99 11.59
C ALA A 72 -6.29 23.32 10.99
N THR A 73 -7.06 23.25 9.89
CA THR A 73 -7.65 24.44 9.27
C THR A 73 -8.62 25.16 10.21
N SER A 74 -9.46 24.40 10.92
CA SER A 74 -10.40 24.95 11.91
C SER A 74 -9.66 25.62 13.07
N THR A 75 -8.57 25.03 13.54
CA THR A 75 -7.71 25.61 14.58
C THR A 75 -7.08 26.92 14.11
N VAL A 76 -6.50 26.97 12.91
CA VAL A 76 -5.92 28.21 12.34
C VAL A 76 -6.97 29.30 12.22
N LYS A 77 -8.18 28.97 11.72
CA LYS A 77 -9.27 29.93 11.60
C LYS A 77 -9.70 30.48 12.96
N LYS A 78 -9.78 29.62 13.98
CA LYS A 78 -10.07 30.05 15.35
C LYS A 78 -8.98 30.99 15.87
N MET A 79 -7.70 30.64 15.74
CA MET A 79 -6.59 31.48 16.18
C MET A 79 -6.60 32.86 15.50
N GLN A 80 -6.93 32.93 14.21
CA GLN A 80 -7.09 34.20 13.49
C GLN A 80 -8.21 35.05 14.07
N ASN A 81 -9.37 34.45 14.35
CA ASN A 81 -10.51 35.14 14.96
C ASN A 81 -10.16 35.67 16.36
N ASP A 82 -9.56 34.82 17.20
CA ASP A 82 -9.16 35.17 18.57
C ASP A 82 -8.18 36.37 18.55
N PHE A 83 -7.23 36.38 17.61
CA PHE A 83 -6.30 37.52 17.44
C PHE A 83 -6.98 38.80 16.96
N MET A 84 -7.95 38.70 16.06
CA MET A 84 -8.73 39.86 15.60
C MET A 84 -9.61 40.46 16.71
N GLU A 85 -10.12 39.65 17.63
CA GLU A 85 -10.88 40.15 18.78
C GLU A 85 -9.99 40.80 19.83
N MET A 86 -8.78 40.29 20.07
CA MET A 86 -7.81 40.90 21.00
C MET A 86 -7.25 42.23 20.51
N GLY A 87 -7.21 42.45 19.20
CA GLY A 87 -6.74 43.70 18.58
C GLY A 87 -7.77 44.83 18.52
N LYS A 88 -9.01 44.59 18.99
CA LYS A 88 -10.06 45.60 19.15
C LYS A 88 -10.10 46.12 20.57
#